data_AF-A0A842T796-F1
#
_entry.id   AF-A0A842T796-F1
#
_cell.length_a   1.000
_cell.length_b   1.000
_cell.length_c   1.000
_cell.angle_alpha   90.00
_cell.angle_beta   90.00
_cell.angle_gamma   90.00
#
_symmetry.space_group_name_H-M   'P 1'
#
loop_
_entity.id
_entity.type
_entity.pdbx_description
1 polymer ?
#
loop_
_entity_poly.entity_id
_entity_poly.type
_entity_poly.pdbx_seq_one_letter_code
_entity_poly.pdbx_strand_id
1 'polypeptide(L)'
;MLDIILIQHIDTGLNLFEYRQENTKFNSDHSDIFTGFLSAIQNISRELDIGTVVLISTEGTKGHNCIIIPKSPISVIMLVDQDDPIDVWRDTGHSIAEHFLRKYGLEFDYSNISQFKDFKSYLKEICAQHNYCE
;
A
#
# COMPACT_ATOMS: atom_id res chain seq x y z
N MET A 1 6.90 9.02 6.97
CA MET A 1 7.64 7.88 6.40
C MET A 1 6.64 6.90 5.79
N LEU A 2 7.02 6.24 4.68
CA LEU A 2 6.21 5.19 4.07
C LEU A 2 6.56 3.83 4.67
N ASP A 3 5.61 3.19 5.33
CA ASP A 3 5.87 1.91 5.97
C ASP A 3 5.66 0.74 5.01
N ILE A 4 4.52 0.76 4.31
CA ILE A 4 4.06 -0.34 3.44
C ILE A 4 3.33 0.17 2.20
N ILE A 5 3.54 -0.54 1.09
CA ILE A 5 2.67 -0.51 -0.08
C ILE A 5 2.14 -1.93 -0.34
N LEU A 6 0.83 -2.07 -0.45
CA LEU A 6 0.15 -3.27 -0.94
C LEU A 6 -0.52 -2.96 -2.28
N ILE A 7 -0.47 -3.92 -3.20
CA ILE A 7 -1.27 -3.91 -4.41
C ILE A 7 -2.18 -5.11 -4.36
N GLN A 8 -3.49 -4.86 -4.40
CA GLN A 8 -4.51 -5.87 -4.23
C GLN A 8 -5.39 -5.93 -5.49
N HIS A 9 -5.85 -7.11 -5.87
CA HIS A 9 -6.87 -7.27 -6.89
C HIS A 9 -8.25 -6.97 -6.30
N ILE A 10 -8.99 -6.03 -6.89
CA ILE A 10 -10.24 -5.51 -6.31
C ILE A 10 -11.26 -6.63 -6.11
N ASP A 11 -11.53 -7.43 -7.15
CA ASP A 11 -12.66 -8.37 -7.12
C ASP A 11 -12.43 -9.56 -6.18
N THR A 12 -11.17 -9.95 -5.97
CA THR A 12 -10.83 -11.14 -5.19
C THR A 12 -10.26 -10.80 -3.82
N GLY A 13 -9.83 -9.56 -3.60
CA GLY A 13 -9.08 -9.15 -2.42
C GLY A 13 -7.70 -9.81 -2.31
N LEU A 14 -7.19 -10.43 -3.38
CA LEU A 14 -5.87 -11.07 -3.36
C LEU A 14 -4.76 -10.03 -3.37
N ASN A 15 -3.82 -10.14 -2.44
CA ASN A 15 -2.60 -9.33 -2.46
C ASN A 15 -1.69 -9.80 -3.60
N LEU A 16 -1.59 -8.97 -4.64
CA LEU A 16 -0.75 -9.22 -5.81
C LEU A 16 0.71 -8.93 -5.50
N PHE A 17 0.95 -7.88 -4.72
CA PHE A 17 2.30 -7.42 -4.42
C PHE A 17 2.36 -6.69 -3.07
N GLU A 18 3.49 -6.83 -2.39
CA GLU A 18 3.75 -6.20 -1.10
C GLU A 18 5.18 -5.66 -1.07
N TYR A 19 5.31 -4.39 -0.67
CA TYR A 19 6.58 -3.76 -0.39
C TYR A 19 6.58 -3.23 1.04
N ARG A 20 7.68 -3.51 1.74
CA ARG A 20 7.98 -3.02 3.08
C ARG A 20 9.31 -2.29 3.02
N GLN A 21 9.38 -1.11 3.64
CA GLN A 21 10.64 -0.37 3.71
C GLN A 21 11.61 -1.06 4.68
N GLU A 22 12.91 -1.09 4.33
CA GLU A 22 13.94 -1.81 5.08
C GLU A 22 14.28 -1.15 6.44
N ASN A 23 14.05 0.16 6.57
CA ASN A 23 14.31 0.94 7.79
C ASN A 23 13.13 1.03 8.76
N THR A 24 12.00 0.41 8.45
CA THR A 24 10.88 0.29 9.38
C THR A 24 11.39 -0.52 10.57
N LYS A 25 11.88 0.15 11.63
CA LYS A 25 12.30 -0.53 12.87
C LYS A 25 11.03 -1.01 13.54
N PHE A 26 10.64 -2.24 13.23
CA PHE A 26 9.61 -2.96 13.97
C PHE A 26 10.10 -3.17 15.40
N ASN A 27 9.85 -2.21 16.29
CA ASN A 27 9.61 -2.57 17.68
C ASN A 27 8.41 -3.51 17.70
N SER A 28 8.36 -4.42 18.68
CA SER A 28 7.31 -5.44 18.84
C SER A 28 5.89 -4.92 18.62
N ASP A 29 5.66 -3.65 18.91
CA ASP A 29 4.37 -2.97 18.83
C ASP A 29 3.90 -2.73 17.37
N HIS A 30 4.81 -2.60 16.39
CA HIS A 30 4.42 -2.41 15.00
C HIS A 30 3.90 -3.71 14.36
N SER A 31 4.44 -4.88 14.71
CA SER A 31 4.01 -6.20 14.18
C SER A 31 2.51 -6.47 14.37
N ASP A 32 2.00 -6.10 15.54
CA ASP A 32 0.59 -6.31 15.91
C ASP A 32 -0.31 -5.32 15.16
N ILE A 33 0.15 -4.08 14.97
CA ILE A 33 -0.51 -3.10 14.10
C ILE A 33 -0.64 -3.64 12.68
N PHE A 34 0.42 -4.27 12.14
CA PHE A 34 0.39 -4.82 10.78
C PHE A 34 -0.53 -6.02 10.62
N THR A 35 -0.57 -6.91 11.61
CA THR A 35 -1.48 -8.07 11.59
C THR A 35 -2.93 -7.60 11.73
N GLY A 36 -3.19 -6.63 12.60
CA GLY A 36 -4.48 -5.96 12.73
C GLY A 36 -4.88 -5.22 11.46
N PHE A 37 -3.94 -4.50 10.84
CA PHE A 37 -4.13 -3.75 9.60
C PHE A 37 -4.47 -4.64 8.42
N LEU A 38 -3.69 -5.71 8.17
CA LEU A 38 -3.98 -6.65 7.09
C LEU A 38 -5.32 -7.35 7.30
N SER A 39 -5.63 -7.72 8.54
CA SER A 39 -6.93 -8.33 8.88
C SER A 39 -8.09 -7.35 8.69
N ALA A 40 -7.90 -6.08 9.10
CA ALA A 40 -8.88 -5.02 8.94
C ALA A 40 -9.09 -4.71 7.45
N ILE A 41 -8.03 -4.51 6.67
CA ILE A 41 -8.10 -4.24 5.24
C ILE A 41 -8.73 -5.41 4.47
N GLN A 42 -8.44 -6.66 4.81
CA GLN A 42 -9.07 -7.81 4.16
C GLN A 42 -10.57 -7.89 4.45
N ASN A 43 -11.00 -7.54 5.67
CA ASN A 43 -12.42 -7.48 6.04
C ASN A 43 -13.12 -6.27 5.39
N ILE A 44 -12.46 -5.11 5.42
CA ILE A 44 -12.97 -3.83 4.96
C ILE A 44 -12.94 -3.74 3.42
N SER A 45 -12.02 -4.39 2.73
CA SER A 45 -11.95 -4.45 1.26
C SER A 45 -13.23 -4.97 0.61
N ARG A 46 -14.04 -5.76 1.33
CA ARG A 46 -15.36 -6.21 0.87
C ARG A 46 -16.48 -5.19 1.09
N GLU A 47 -16.27 -4.20 1.94
CA GLU A 47 -17.29 -3.24 2.43
C GLU A 47 -16.98 -1.77 2.07
N LEU A 48 -15.73 -1.43 1.71
CA LEU A 48 -15.34 -0.05 1.38
C LEU A 48 -15.76 0.35 -0.02
N ASP A 49 -16.52 1.44 -0.09
CA ASP A 49 -16.76 2.16 -1.32
C ASP A 49 -15.46 2.84 -1.80
N ILE A 50 -15.25 2.70 -3.11
CA ILE A 50 -14.04 2.99 -3.88
C ILE A 50 -13.64 4.47 -3.73
N GLY A 51 -12.48 4.75 -3.11
CA GLY A 51 -11.83 6.08 -3.10
C GLY A 51 -11.67 6.76 -1.72
N THR A 52 -11.91 6.03 -0.64
CA THR A 52 -11.88 6.56 0.73
C THR A 52 -10.47 6.55 1.33
N VAL A 53 -9.99 7.70 1.82
CA VAL A 53 -8.85 7.76 2.75
C VAL A 53 -9.37 7.37 4.13
N VAL A 54 -8.85 6.27 4.68
CA VAL A 54 -9.24 5.81 6.02
C VAL A 54 -8.11 6.14 6.98
N LEU A 55 -8.36 7.05 7.92
CA LEU A 55 -7.40 7.28 9.00
C LEU A 55 -7.50 6.09 9.97
N ILE A 56 -6.47 5.25 10.01
CA ILE A 56 -6.35 4.15 10.98
C ILE A 56 -5.42 4.64 12.08
N SER A 57 -5.99 5.36 13.06
CA SER A 57 -5.25 5.75 14.26
C SER A 57 -5.04 4.51 15.12
N THR A 58 -3.79 4.07 15.25
CA THR A 58 -3.39 3.09 16.23
C THR A 58 -3.18 3.82 17.57
N GLU A 59 -3.95 3.46 18.59
CA GLU A 59 -3.85 4.09 19.91
C GLU A 59 -2.43 3.89 20.50
N GLY A 60 -1.78 4.98 20.90
CA GLY A 60 -0.66 4.95 21.86
C GLY A 60 0.71 5.47 21.38
N THR A 61 1.00 5.45 20.09
CA THR A 61 2.26 5.94 19.50
C THR A 61 1.98 6.43 18.09
N LYS A 62 2.59 7.56 17.69
CA LYS A 62 2.45 8.27 16.39
C LYS A 62 1.54 7.58 15.37
N GLY A 63 0.36 8.16 15.11
CA GLY A 63 -0.64 7.53 14.23
C GLY A 63 -0.12 7.31 12.81
N HIS A 64 -0.80 6.46 12.06
CA HIS A 64 -0.55 6.24 10.63
C HIS A 64 -1.81 6.59 9.82
N ASN A 65 -1.60 7.11 8.62
CA ASN A 65 -2.64 7.31 7.63
C ASN A 65 -2.68 6.10 6.69
N CYS A 66 -3.87 5.52 6.48
CA CYS A 66 -4.08 4.54 5.42
C CYS A 66 -4.69 5.22 4.20
N ILE A 67 -3.99 5.12 3.07
CA ILE A 67 -4.41 5.71 1.80
C ILE A 67 -4.74 4.56 0.85
N ILE A 68 -5.98 4.49 0.39
CA ILE A 68 -6.47 3.47 -0.54
C ILE A 68 -6.77 4.15 -1.88
N ILE A 69 -6.03 3.77 -2.91
CA ILE A 69 -6.15 4.27 -4.27
C ILE A 69 -6.68 3.17 -5.17
N PRO A 70 -7.99 3.14 -5.47
CA PRO A 70 -8.54 2.18 -6.39
C PRO A 70 -8.24 2.58 -7.85
N LYS A 71 -7.80 1.61 -8.64
CA LYS A 71 -7.60 1.74 -10.09
C LYS A 71 -7.79 0.37 -10.74
N SER A 72 -9.01 0.09 -11.18
CA SER A 72 -9.39 -1.21 -11.73
C SER A 72 -8.37 -1.78 -12.73
N PRO A 73 -7.98 -3.06 -12.61
CA PRO A 73 -8.50 -4.08 -11.67
C PRO A 73 -7.82 -4.13 -10.29
N ILE A 74 -6.98 -3.15 -9.93
CA ILE A 74 -6.21 -3.16 -8.68
C ILE A 74 -6.61 -2.04 -7.71
N SER A 75 -6.22 -2.19 -6.45
CA SER A 75 -6.13 -1.09 -5.49
C SER A 75 -4.71 -1.03 -4.92
N VAL A 76 -4.16 0.18 -4.85
CA VAL A 76 -2.91 0.46 -4.14
C VAL A 76 -3.26 0.94 -2.74
N ILE A 77 -2.71 0.28 -1.74
CA ILE A 77 -2.94 0.59 -0.33
C ILE A 77 -1.61 0.97 0.29
N MET A 78 -1.55 2.14 0.91
CA MET A 78 -0.32 2.65 1.51
C MET A 78 -0.56 2.97 2.97
N LEU A 79 0.45 2.67 3.79
CA LEU A 79 0.51 3.10 5.17
C LEU A 79 1.66 4.10 5.29
N VAL A 80 1.33 5.30 5.74
CA VAL A 80 2.29 6.41 5.91
C VAL A 80 2.11 7.03 7.27
N ASP A 81 3.13 7.68 7.81
CA ASP A 81 3.02 8.41 9.08
C ASP A 81 1.90 9.46 9.05
N GLN A 82 1.30 9.74 10.20
CA GLN A 82 0.24 10.73 10.35
C GLN A 82 0.64 12.14 9.87
N ASP A 83 1.89 12.52 10.07
CA ASP A 83 2.41 13.86 9.77
C ASP A 83 2.82 14.02 8.29
N ASP A 84 2.78 12.95 7.50
CA ASP A 84 3.16 13.00 6.09
C ASP A 84 2.11 13.75 5.24
N PRO A 85 2.54 14.46 4.18
CA PRO A 85 1.64 15.16 3.28
C PRO A 85 0.77 14.18 2.48
N ILE A 86 -0.48 14.01 2.91
CA ILE A 86 -1.44 13.05 2.33
C ILE A 86 -1.64 13.24 0.83
N ASP A 87 -1.72 14.49 0.35
CA ASP A 87 -1.95 14.77 -1.09
C ASP A 87 -0.79 14.28 -1.96
N VAL A 88 0.45 14.44 -1.50
CA VAL A 88 1.65 13.93 -2.20
C VAL A 88 1.63 12.40 -2.28
N TRP A 89 1.25 11.75 -1.18
CA TRP A 89 1.12 10.29 -1.17
C TRP A 89 -0.04 9.79 -2.01
N ARG A 90 -1.17 10.52 -2.06
CA ARG A 90 -2.30 10.21 -2.95
C ARG A 90 -1.87 10.23 -4.42
N ASP A 91 -1.18 11.27 -4.85
CA ASP A 91 -0.65 11.41 -6.21
C ASP A 91 0.41 10.32 -6.53
N THR A 92 1.23 10.00 -5.54
CA THR A 92 2.21 8.90 -5.64
C THR A 92 1.51 7.56 -5.81
N GLY A 93 0.45 7.29 -5.04
CA GLY A 93 -0.35 6.05 -5.17
C GLY A 93 -1.03 5.93 -6.53
N HIS A 94 -1.55 7.03 -7.09
CA HIS A 94 -2.06 7.03 -8.47
C HIS A 94 -0.96 6.70 -9.49
N SER A 95 0.23 7.28 -9.33
CA SER A 95 1.38 7.01 -10.20
C SER A 95 1.84 5.56 -10.13
N ILE A 96 1.86 4.98 -8.91
CA ILE A 96 2.17 3.56 -8.69
C ILE A 96 1.15 2.67 -9.40
N ALA A 97 -0.15 2.96 -9.22
CA ALA A 97 -1.22 2.18 -9.85
C ALA A 97 -1.12 2.22 -11.37
N GLU A 98 -0.86 3.40 -11.95
CA GLU A 98 -0.66 3.58 -13.39
C GLU A 98 0.53 2.81 -13.92
N HIS A 99 1.66 2.88 -13.21
CA HIS A 99 2.84 2.15 -13.63
C HIS A 99 2.63 0.63 -13.57
N PHE A 100 1.98 0.14 -12.51
CA PHE A 100 1.68 -1.28 -12.36
C PHE A 100 0.84 -1.80 -13.52
N LEU A 101 -0.27 -1.13 -13.83
CA LEU A 101 -1.16 -1.52 -14.93
C LEU A 101 -0.51 -1.35 -16.31
N ARG A 102 0.36 -0.34 -16.49
CA ARG A 102 1.12 -0.18 -17.73
C ARG A 102 2.12 -1.32 -17.92
N LYS A 103 2.72 -1.82 -16.83
CA LYS A 103 3.75 -2.86 -16.87
C LYS A 103 3.17 -4.27 -17.04
N TYR A 104 2.10 -4.60 -16.31
CA TYR A 104 1.52 -5.94 -16.28
C TYR A 104 0.21 -6.07 -17.05
N GLY A 105 -0.35 -4.97 -17.54
CA GLY A 105 -1.63 -4.94 -18.26
C GLY A 105 -2.85 -4.92 -17.33
N LEU A 106 -4.02 -5.13 -17.93
CA LEU A 106 -5.31 -5.25 -17.22
C LEU A 106 -5.78 -6.71 -17.10
N GLU A 107 -5.26 -7.61 -17.94
CA GLU A 107 -5.64 -9.03 -18.01
C GLU A 107 -4.51 -9.94 -17.51
N PHE A 108 -3.97 -9.64 -16.33
CA PHE A 108 -2.93 -10.47 -15.71
C PHE A 108 -3.53 -11.62 -14.90
N ASP A 109 -2.76 -12.70 -14.75
CA ASP A 109 -3.14 -13.83 -13.90
C ASP A 109 -2.95 -13.47 -12.42
N TYR A 110 -4.01 -13.00 -11.76
CA TYR A 110 -3.96 -12.63 -10.33
C TYR A 110 -3.58 -13.79 -9.39
N SER A 111 -3.62 -15.05 -9.84
CA SER A 111 -3.18 -16.20 -9.05
C SER A 111 -1.65 -16.38 -9.06
N ASN A 112 -0.97 -15.90 -10.10
CA ASN A 112 0.48 -15.97 -10.22
C ASN A 112 1.16 -14.72 -9.66
N ILE A 113 1.19 -14.58 -8.33
CA ILE A 113 1.84 -13.45 -7.65
C ILE A 113 3.34 -13.31 -7.97
N SER A 114 4.00 -14.37 -8.45
CA SER A 114 5.43 -14.33 -8.75
C SER A 114 5.79 -13.41 -9.91
N GLN A 115 4.83 -13.13 -10.80
CA GLN A 115 5.02 -12.25 -11.95
C GLN A 115 5.26 -10.78 -11.56
N PHE A 116 4.86 -10.39 -10.35
CA PHE A 116 4.96 -8.99 -9.89
C PHE A 116 6.22 -8.71 -9.08
N LYS A 117 7.07 -9.71 -8.81
CA LYS A 117 8.23 -9.59 -7.89
C LYS A 117 9.21 -8.49 -8.27
N ASP A 118 9.38 -8.25 -9.57
CA ASP A 118 10.31 -7.25 -10.10
C ASP A 118 9.78 -5.81 -9.98
N PHE A 119 8.51 -5.63 -9.58
CA PHE A 119 7.94 -4.31 -9.26
C PHE A 119 8.64 -3.64 -8.06
N LYS A 120 9.27 -4.44 -7.19
CA LYS A 120 10.06 -3.94 -6.05
C LYS A 120 11.12 -2.93 -6.45
N SER A 121 11.77 -3.11 -7.61
CA SER A 121 12.83 -2.19 -8.07
C SER A 121 12.27 -0.80 -8.37
N TYR A 122 11.10 -0.72 -9.00
CA TYR A 122 10.43 0.55 -9.28
C TYR A 122 10.02 1.28 -8.00
N LEU A 123 9.47 0.55 -7.02
CA LEU A 123 9.09 1.16 -5.75
C LEU A 123 10.31 1.66 -4.97
N LYS A 124 11.45 0.95 -5.01
CA LYS A 124 12.71 1.44 -4.43
C LYS A 124 13.14 2.78 -5.02
N GLU A 125 12.96 3.00 -6.33
CA GLU A 125 13.29 4.27 -6.98
C GLU A 125 12.36 5.41 -6.53
N ILE A 126 11.05 5.18 -6.46
CA ILE A 126 10.09 6.17 -5.92
C ILE A 126 10.43 6.54 -4.48
N CYS A 127 10.68 5.53 -3.66
CA CYS A 127 11.04 5.67 -2.26
C CYS A 127 12.30 6.54 -2.08
N ALA A 128 13.32 6.32 -2.93
CA ALA A 128 14.55 7.09 -2.90
C ALA A 128 14.39 8.55 -3.37
N GLN A 129 13.46 8.82 -4.30
CA GLN A 129 13.23 10.17 -4.83
C GLN A 129 12.56 11.10 -3.82
N HIS A 130 11.73 10.56 -2.93
CA HIS A 130 10.92 11.40 -2.04
C HIS A 130 11.59 11.72 -0.69
N ASN A 131 12.84 11.30 -0.44
CA ASN A 131 13.55 11.47 0.85
C ASN A 131 12.78 10.98 2.11
N TYR A 132 11.62 10.33 1.95
CA TYR A 132 10.79 9.84 3.07
C TYR A 132 11.19 8.44 3.53
N CYS A 133 12.35 7.94 3.09
CA CYS A 133 12.81 6.58 3.34
C CYS A 133 14.05 6.44 4.25
N GLU A 134 14.46 7.52 4.92
CA GLU A 134 15.46 7.48 5.99
C GLU A 134 14.83 7.44 7.38
#